data_AF-A0A3D8PKU4-F1
#
_entry.id   AF-A0A3D8PKU4-F1
#
_cell.length_a   1.000
_cell.length_b   1.000
_cell.length_c   1.000
_cell.angle_alpha   90.00
_cell.angle_beta   90.00
_cell.angle_gamma   90.00
#
_symmetry.space_group_name_H-M   'P 1'
#
loop_
_entity.id
_entity.type
_entity.pdbx_description
1 polymer ?
#
loop_
_entity_poly.entity_id
_entity_poly.type
_entity_poly.pdbx_seq_one_letter_code
_entity_poly.pdbx_strand_id
1 'polypeptide(L)'
;MRENRKPIKQTNIINVIIVCIIIAPIMGGITENLKIFIVTMFTIPAVLLLLFILWLKYGHSGIHLNSINVFVMLTMILIYSAIPLFNIVWGTWIGWLTIIVHIITFLIGFINREKLIRNIAGIDENGNKAHRAFLFYYSFGIFVLGVFGYISMQVAIETSGGNVIVFGFMHLIGYYIFAISPVSLINPKRALEMGAISQRHYDEYY
;
A
#
# COMPACT_ATOMS: atom_id res chain seq x y z
N MET A 1 -23.21 -8.76 25.02
CA MET A 1 -23.99 -8.50 23.80
C MET A 1 -23.32 -9.23 22.65
N ARG A 2 -24.03 -10.00 21.82
CA ARG A 2 -23.45 -10.53 20.57
C ARG A 2 -23.30 -9.34 19.63
N GLU A 3 -22.08 -8.83 19.47
CA GLU A 3 -21.82 -7.79 18.48
C GLU A 3 -22.14 -8.37 17.09
N ASN A 4 -23.17 -7.84 16.43
CA ASN A 4 -23.53 -8.32 15.10
C ASN A 4 -22.43 -7.93 14.12
N ARG A 5 -21.89 -8.90 13.38
CA ARG A 5 -20.87 -8.63 12.36
C ARG A 5 -21.45 -7.77 11.25
N LYS A 6 -20.69 -6.79 10.79
CA LYS A 6 -21.07 -6.01 9.62
C LYS A 6 -21.04 -6.92 8.37
N PRO A 7 -22.05 -6.82 7.48
CA PRO A 7 -22.06 -7.55 6.21
C PRO A 7 -20.81 -7.25 5.39
N ILE A 8 -20.25 -8.27 4.72
CA ILE A 8 -19.06 -8.14 3.86
C ILE A 8 -19.24 -7.02 2.81
N LYS A 9 -20.45 -6.85 2.29
CA LYS A 9 -20.80 -5.80 1.30
C LYS A 9 -20.63 -4.37 1.83
N GLN A 10 -20.69 -4.17 3.15
CA GLN A 10 -20.46 -2.87 3.79
C GLN A 10 -18.99 -2.67 4.18
N THR A 11 -18.12 -3.62 3.80
CA THR A 11 -16.69 -3.55 4.05
C THR A 11 -15.89 -3.44 2.77
N ASN A 12 -14.67 -2.91 2.86
CA ASN A 12 -13.76 -2.78 1.72
C ASN A 12 -13.24 -4.11 1.16
N ILE A 13 -13.65 -5.27 1.71
CA ILE A 13 -13.21 -6.61 1.24
C ILE A 13 -13.44 -6.78 -0.26
N ILE A 14 -14.62 -6.42 -0.77
CA ILE A 14 -14.94 -6.56 -2.20
C ILE A 14 -13.99 -5.71 -3.06
N ASN A 15 -13.67 -4.49 -2.62
CA ASN A 15 -12.74 -3.61 -3.31
C ASN A 15 -11.34 -4.23 -3.39
N VAL A 16 -10.85 -4.83 -2.29
CA VAL A 16 -9.55 -5.53 -2.29
C VAL A 16 -9.55 -6.68 -3.31
N ILE A 17 -10.64 -7.46 -3.36
CA ILE A 17 -10.78 -8.60 -4.27
C ILE A 17 -10.74 -8.14 -5.73
N ILE A 18 -11.52 -7.10 -6.07
CA ILE A 18 -11.57 -6.53 -7.42
C ILE A 18 -10.17 -6.04 -7.82
N VAL A 19 -9.49 -5.30 -6.93
CA VAL A 19 -8.13 -4.82 -7.18
C VAL A 19 -7.17 -5.98 -7.45
N CYS A 20 -7.21 -7.06 -6.66
CA CYS A 20 -6.37 -8.23 -6.89
C CYS A 20 -6.67 -8.92 -8.22
N ILE A 21 -7.95 -9.12 -8.57
CA ILE A 21 -8.36 -9.78 -9.82
C ILE A 21 -7.98 -8.97 -11.05
N ILE A 22 -7.95 -7.63 -10.96
CA ILE A 22 -7.56 -6.77 -12.07
C ILE A 22 -6.04 -6.66 -12.18
N ILE A 23 -5.35 -6.34 -11.07
CA ILE A 23 -3.93 -5.99 -11.12
C ILE A 23 -3.04 -7.23 -11.26
N ALA A 24 -3.35 -8.32 -10.56
CA ALA A 24 -2.50 -9.50 -10.55
C ALA A 24 -2.31 -10.09 -11.97
N PRO A 25 -3.34 -10.26 -12.82
CA PRO A 25 -3.16 -10.80 -14.17
C PRO A 25 -2.38 -9.86 -15.08
N ILE A 26 -2.62 -8.55 -14.95
CA ILE A 26 -1.90 -7.54 -15.73
C ILE A 26 -0.41 -7.59 -15.40
N MET A 27 -0.07 -7.50 -14.12
CA MET A 27 1.33 -7.45 -13.69
C MET A 27 2.05 -8.77 -13.93
N GLY A 28 1.40 -9.90 -13.67
CA GLY A 28 1.95 -11.22 -13.98
C GLY A 28 2.15 -11.41 -15.48
N GLY A 29 1.17 -11.00 -16.31
CA GLY A 29 1.18 -11.21 -17.76
C GLY A 29 2.24 -10.38 -18.46
N ILE A 30 2.45 -9.14 -18.00
CA ILE A 30 3.48 -8.22 -18.51
C ILE A 30 4.90 -8.81 -18.36
N THR A 31 5.13 -9.76 -17.45
CA THR A 31 6.45 -10.40 -17.30
C THR A 31 6.79 -11.40 -18.40
N GLU A 32 5.79 -11.80 -19.21
CA GLU A 32 5.91 -12.85 -20.24
C GLU A 32 6.47 -14.19 -19.70
N ASN A 33 6.47 -14.38 -18.38
CA ASN A 33 6.99 -15.57 -17.71
C ASN A 33 5.85 -16.36 -17.05
N LEU A 34 5.54 -17.53 -17.62
CA LEU A 34 4.44 -18.38 -17.16
C LEU A 34 4.56 -18.76 -15.68
N LYS A 35 5.77 -19.00 -15.16
CA LYS A 35 5.96 -19.34 -13.74
C LYS A 35 5.56 -18.17 -12.84
N ILE A 36 5.99 -16.96 -13.20
CA ILE A 36 5.68 -15.73 -12.45
C ILE A 36 4.19 -15.41 -12.55
N PHE A 37 3.59 -15.56 -13.73
CA PHE A 37 2.16 -15.42 -13.91
C PHE A 37 1.38 -16.34 -12.98
N ILE A 38 1.70 -17.64 -12.97
CA ILE A 38 1.04 -18.62 -12.10
C ILE A 38 1.20 -18.25 -10.62
N VAL A 39 2.42 -17.92 -10.17
CA VAL A 39 2.67 -17.51 -8.78
C VAL A 39 1.86 -16.26 -8.41
N THR A 40 1.78 -15.29 -9.32
CA THR A 40 0.99 -14.07 -9.15
C THR A 40 -0.51 -14.35 -9.11
N MET A 41 -1.00 -15.38 -9.80
CA MET A 41 -2.41 -15.79 -9.71
C MET A 41 -2.73 -16.50 -8.40
N PHE A 42 -1.79 -17.28 -7.87
CA PHE A 42 -1.96 -17.98 -6.58
C PHE A 42 -1.98 -17.05 -5.37
N THR A 43 -1.57 -15.79 -5.48
CA THR A 43 -1.74 -14.82 -4.39
C THR A 43 -3.20 -14.43 -4.19
N ILE A 44 -4.04 -14.46 -5.23
CA ILE A 44 -5.47 -14.11 -5.13
C ILE A 44 -6.19 -15.00 -4.09
N PRO A 45 -6.17 -16.35 -4.18
CA PRO A 45 -6.80 -17.19 -3.16
C PRO A 45 -6.17 -17.03 -1.77
N ALA A 46 -4.85 -16.79 -1.67
CA ALA A 46 -4.21 -16.51 -0.40
C ALA A 46 -4.72 -15.21 0.26
N VAL A 47 -4.90 -14.16 -0.54
CA VAL A 47 -5.48 -12.89 -0.08
C VAL A 47 -6.95 -13.06 0.31
N LEU A 48 -7.73 -13.84 -0.45
CA LEU A 48 -9.12 -14.15 -0.09
C LEU A 48 -9.21 -14.84 1.28
N LEU A 49 -8.34 -15.83 1.52
CA LEU A 49 -8.28 -16.51 2.81
C LEU A 49 -7.90 -15.53 3.94
N LEU A 50 -6.91 -14.67 3.71
CA LEU A 50 -6.51 -13.64 4.67
C LEU A 50 -7.68 -12.70 5.00
N LEU A 51 -8.37 -12.17 3.99
CA LEU A 51 -9.52 -11.28 4.17
C LEU A 51 -10.66 -11.97 4.92
N PHE A 52 -10.89 -13.26 4.66
CA PHE A 52 -11.87 -14.05 5.39
C PHE A 52 -11.50 -14.19 6.88
N ILE A 53 -10.24 -14.52 7.19
CA ILE A 53 -9.74 -14.60 8.57
C ILE A 53 -9.87 -13.25 9.28
N LEU A 54 -9.52 -12.16 8.61
CA LEU A 54 -9.64 -10.80 9.15
C LEU A 54 -11.10 -10.43 9.41
N TRP A 55 -12.03 -10.81 8.52
CA TRP A 55 -13.46 -10.63 8.74
C TRP A 55 -13.98 -11.44 9.92
N LEU A 56 -13.52 -12.69 10.10
CA LEU A 56 -13.89 -13.50 11.27
C LEU A 56 -13.42 -12.85 12.59
N LYS A 57 -12.24 -12.22 12.59
CA LYS A 57 -11.63 -11.62 13.78
C LYS A 57 -12.15 -10.22 14.08
N TYR A 58 -12.32 -9.37 13.07
CA TYR A 58 -12.60 -7.94 13.22
C TYR A 58 -13.94 -7.51 12.63
N GLY A 59 -14.74 -8.42 12.07
CA GLY A 59 -16.03 -8.12 11.43
C GLY A 59 -17.07 -7.46 12.35
N HIS A 60 -16.83 -7.44 13.66
CA HIS A 60 -17.64 -6.70 14.63
C HIS A 60 -17.38 -5.18 14.62
N SER A 61 -16.16 -4.75 14.24
CA SER A 61 -15.79 -3.33 14.12
C SER A 61 -15.60 -2.93 12.65
N GLY A 62 -16.60 -2.24 12.10
CA GLY A 62 -16.62 -1.85 10.67
C GLY A 62 -15.45 -0.95 10.28
N ILE A 63 -15.15 0.08 11.07
CA ILE A 63 -14.04 1.01 10.77
C ILE A 63 -12.70 0.30 10.81
N HIS A 64 -12.45 -0.50 11.86
CA HIS A 64 -11.17 -1.15 12.05
C HIS A 64 -10.91 -2.17 10.93
N LEU A 65 -11.90 -3.00 10.60
CA LEU A 65 -11.81 -3.93 9.49
C LEU A 65 -11.63 -3.21 8.15
N ASN A 66 -12.34 -2.10 7.90
CA ASN A 66 -12.18 -1.33 6.67
C ASN A 66 -10.78 -0.72 6.53
N SER A 67 -10.21 -0.24 7.63
CA SER A 67 -8.88 0.36 7.63
C SER A 67 -7.80 -0.71 7.37
N ILE A 68 -7.92 -1.91 7.98
CA ILE A 68 -7.06 -3.05 7.68
C ILE A 68 -7.20 -3.49 6.21
N ASN A 69 -8.42 -3.56 5.68
CA ASN A 69 -8.63 -3.95 4.28
C ASN A 69 -8.01 -2.95 3.30
N VAL A 70 -8.09 -1.65 3.59
CA VAL A 70 -7.38 -0.62 2.81
C VAL A 70 -5.87 -0.86 2.88
N PHE A 71 -5.31 -1.09 4.07
CA PHE A 71 -3.89 -1.42 4.22
C PHE A 71 -3.47 -2.64 3.36
N VAL A 72 -4.25 -3.73 3.42
CA VAL A 72 -3.99 -4.94 2.61
C VAL A 72 -4.04 -4.61 1.12
N MET A 73 -5.04 -3.84 0.68
CA MET A 73 -5.17 -3.43 -0.72
C MET A 73 -3.97 -2.62 -1.21
N LEU A 74 -3.53 -1.60 -0.47
CA LEU A 74 -2.38 -0.78 -0.82
C LEU A 74 -1.08 -1.60 -0.85
N THR A 75 -0.94 -2.55 0.07
CA THR A 75 0.20 -3.48 0.10
C THR A 75 0.19 -4.42 -1.12
N MET A 76 -0.98 -4.94 -1.52
CA MET A 76 -1.08 -5.80 -2.70
C MET A 76 -0.80 -5.05 -4.00
N ILE A 77 -1.22 -3.78 -4.10
CA ILE A 77 -0.87 -2.92 -5.24
C ILE A 77 0.65 -2.82 -5.38
N LEU A 78 1.36 -2.54 -4.27
CA LEU A 78 2.82 -2.53 -4.29
C LEU A 78 3.38 -3.87 -4.73
N ILE A 79 2.99 -4.97 -4.07
CA ILE A 79 3.54 -6.31 -4.35
C ILE A 79 3.38 -6.61 -5.85
N TYR A 80 2.19 -6.42 -6.41
CA TYR A 80 1.98 -6.69 -7.83
C TYR A 80 2.76 -5.75 -8.74
N SER A 81 2.81 -4.45 -8.44
CA SER A 81 3.60 -3.49 -9.24
C SER A 81 5.11 -3.76 -9.19
N ALA A 82 5.59 -4.40 -8.13
CA ALA A 82 6.99 -4.74 -7.93
C ALA A 82 7.40 -6.00 -8.70
N ILE A 83 6.48 -6.94 -8.97
CA ILE A 83 6.78 -8.24 -9.60
C ILE A 83 7.57 -8.11 -10.91
N PRO A 84 7.15 -7.29 -11.90
CA PRO A 84 7.89 -7.16 -13.15
C PRO A 84 9.32 -6.63 -12.95
N LEU A 85 9.50 -5.66 -12.05
CA LEU A 85 10.80 -5.09 -11.74
C LEU A 85 11.70 -6.12 -11.05
N PHE A 86 11.17 -6.79 -10.03
CA PHE A 86 11.89 -7.81 -9.28
C PHE A 86 12.28 -8.99 -10.14
N ASN A 87 11.50 -9.37 -11.15
CA ASN A 87 11.90 -10.40 -12.12
C ASN A 87 13.22 -10.06 -12.82
N ILE A 88 13.47 -8.78 -13.09
CA ILE A 88 14.70 -8.33 -13.78
C ILE A 88 15.87 -8.24 -12.79
N VAL A 89 15.63 -7.67 -11.60
CA VAL A 89 16.70 -7.45 -10.60
C VAL A 89 16.92 -8.63 -9.65
N TRP A 90 16.19 -9.73 -9.81
CA TRP A 90 16.29 -10.88 -8.91
C TRP A 90 17.70 -11.46 -8.91
N GLY A 91 18.24 -11.74 -7.72
CA GLY A 91 19.60 -12.25 -7.56
C GLY A 91 20.71 -11.19 -7.65
N THR A 92 20.39 -9.93 -7.96
CA THR A 92 21.33 -8.81 -7.88
C THR A 92 21.31 -8.18 -6.47
N TRP A 93 22.39 -7.48 -6.10
CA TRP A 93 22.42 -6.71 -4.85
C TRP A 93 21.37 -5.59 -4.81
N ILE A 94 20.94 -5.07 -5.97
CA ILE A 94 19.88 -4.05 -6.07
C ILE A 94 18.53 -4.61 -5.66
N GLY A 95 18.20 -5.85 -6.01
CA GLY A 95 16.96 -6.49 -5.56
C GLY A 95 16.89 -6.54 -4.02
N TRP A 96 17.99 -6.93 -3.38
CA TRP A 96 18.09 -6.97 -1.91
C TRP A 96 18.03 -5.58 -1.27
N LEU A 97 18.78 -4.61 -1.81
CA LEU A 97 18.72 -3.22 -1.35
C LEU A 97 17.30 -2.67 -1.44
N THR A 98 16.61 -2.94 -2.55
CA THR A 98 15.22 -2.52 -2.76
C THR A 98 14.32 -3.08 -1.67
N ILE A 99 14.41 -4.38 -1.35
CA ILE A 99 13.63 -4.99 -0.25
C ILE A 99 13.92 -4.28 1.09
N ILE A 100 15.20 -4.05 1.41
CA ILE A 100 15.61 -3.36 2.64
C ILE A 100 15.00 -1.96 2.72
N VAL A 101 15.05 -1.19 1.63
CA VAL A 101 14.45 0.15 1.56
C VAL A 101 12.94 0.10 1.80
N HIS A 102 12.23 -0.89 1.28
CA HIS A 102 10.79 -1.06 1.55
C HIS A 102 10.52 -1.35 3.02
N ILE A 103 11.31 -2.25 3.64
CA ILE A 103 11.17 -2.58 5.06
C ILE A 103 11.42 -1.34 5.93
N ILE A 104 12.52 -0.62 5.70
CA ILE A 104 12.87 0.59 6.45
C ILE A 104 11.78 1.65 6.29
N THR A 105 11.31 1.88 5.06
CA THR A 105 10.27 2.87 4.77
C THR A 105 8.96 2.52 5.46
N PHE A 106 8.57 1.23 5.42
CA PHE A 106 7.41 0.75 6.15
C PHE A 106 7.55 0.95 7.66
N LEU A 107 8.70 0.58 8.24
CA LEU A 107 8.95 0.75 9.68
C LEU A 107 8.90 2.22 10.09
N ILE A 108 9.54 3.12 9.34
CA ILE A 108 9.49 4.56 9.58
C ILE A 108 8.06 5.07 9.49
N GLY A 109 7.32 4.70 8.45
CA GLY A 109 5.92 5.08 8.27
C GLY A 109 5.01 4.53 9.36
N PHE A 110 5.27 3.31 9.83
CA PHE A 110 4.52 2.67 10.90
C PHE A 110 4.78 3.32 12.26
N ILE A 111 6.04 3.59 12.61
CA ILE A 111 6.42 4.27 13.85
C ILE A 111 5.83 5.69 13.87
N ASN A 112 5.89 6.40 12.75
CA ASN A 112 5.45 7.80 12.63
C ASN A 112 4.03 7.96 12.08
N ARG A 113 3.20 6.91 12.09
CA ARG A 113 1.88 6.91 11.44
C ARG A 113 0.95 8.04 11.90
N GLU A 114 0.97 8.40 13.18
CA GLU A 114 0.16 9.51 13.71
C GLU A 114 0.60 10.87 13.16
N LYS A 115 1.91 11.11 13.07
CA LYS A 115 2.45 12.33 12.44
C LYS A 115 2.13 12.36 10.95
N LEU A 116 2.21 11.21 10.29
CA LEU A 116 1.92 11.05 8.87
C LEU A 116 0.46 11.39 8.54
N ILE A 117 -0.52 10.87 9.30
CA ILE A 117 -1.94 11.19 9.05
C ILE A 117 -2.25 12.67 9.29
N ARG A 118 -1.67 13.29 10.33
CA ARG A 118 -1.87 14.73 10.60
C ARG A 118 -1.35 15.57 9.45
N ASN A 119 -0.15 15.26 8.97
CA ASN A 119 0.46 15.95 7.83
C ASN A 119 -0.35 15.77 6.53
N ILE A 120 -0.92 14.58 6.29
CA ILE A 120 -1.77 14.31 5.13
C ILE A 120 -3.11 15.06 5.24
N ALA A 121 -3.72 15.06 6.42
CA ALA A 121 -4.96 15.79 6.69
C ALA A 121 -4.75 17.31 6.61
N GLY A 122 -3.51 17.78 6.80
CA GLY A 122 -3.16 19.19 6.90
C GLY A 122 -3.54 19.75 8.25
N ILE A 123 -3.17 19.05 9.33
CA ILE A 123 -3.46 19.42 10.71
C ILE A 123 -2.13 19.64 11.45
N ASP A 124 -1.98 20.79 12.12
CA ASP A 124 -0.79 21.08 12.95
C ASP A 124 -0.82 20.31 14.29
N GLU A 125 0.22 20.47 15.11
CA GLU A 125 0.31 19.82 16.43
C GLU A 125 -0.80 20.26 17.39
N ASN A 126 -1.41 21.43 17.15
CA ASN A 126 -2.46 22.04 17.94
C ASN A 126 -3.88 21.75 17.40
N GLY A 127 -4.01 20.97 16.32
CA GLY A 127 -5.30 20.63 15.71
C GLY A 127 -5.83 21.64 14.68
N ASN A 128 -5.07 22.68 14.34
CA ASN A 128 -5.47 23.69 13.36
C ASN A 128 -5.15 23.26 11.93
N LYS A 129 -5.88 23.81 10.96
CA LYS A 129 -5.60 23.60 9.54
C LYS A 129 -4.24 24.19 9.16
N ALA A 130 -3.31 23.33 8.78
CA ALA A 130 -1.99 23.67 8.27
C ALA A 130 -1.93 23.56 6.74
N HIS A 131 -0.98 24.26 6.14
CA HIS A 131 -0.75 24.19 4.70
C HIS A 131 -0.27 22.78 4.29
N ARG A 132 -0.90 22.19 3.26
CA ARG A 132 -0.64 20.81 2.79
C ARG A 132 0.63 20.66 1.96
N ALA A 133 1.66 21.46 2.24
CA ALA A 133 2.95 21.35 1.54
C ALA A 133 3.63 19.99 1.75
N PHE A 134 3.27 19.27 2.83
CA PHE A 134 3.76 17.93 3.10
C PHE A 134 3.55 16.98 1.91
N LEU A 135 2.34 16.92 1.34
CA LEU A 135 2.06 16.01 0.21
C LEU A 135 2.91 16.36 -1.00
N PHE A 136 3.13 17.65 -1.25
CA PHE A 136 3.99 18.11 -2.33
C PHE A 136 5.46 17.70 -2.12
N TYR A 137 6.04 18.01 -0.95
CA TYR A 137 7.42 17.63 -0.63
C TYR A 137 7.61 16.11 -0.58
N TYR A 138 6.62 15.38 -0.07
CA TYR A 138 6.64 13.93 -0.02
C TYR A 138 6.59 13.31 -1.43
N SER A 139 5.71 13.82 -2.30
CA SER A 139 5.63 13.41 -3.70
C SER A 139 6.91 13.72 -4.46
N PHE A 140 7.47 14.91 -4.24
CA PHE A 140 8.74 15.33 -4.83
C PHE A 140 9.90 14.45 -4.35
N GLY A 141 9.99 14.15 -3.05
CA GLY A 141 11.03 13.29 -2.49
C GLY A 141 10.97 11.86 -3.05
N ILE A 142 9.76 11.30 -3.20
CA ILE A 142 9.59 9.98 -3.82
C ILE A 142 9.94 10.02 -5.30
N PHE A 143 9.55 11.08 -6.02
CA PHE A 143 9.95 11.25 -7.42
C PHE A 143 11.47 11.28 -7.58
N VAL A 144 12.18 12.07 -6.75
CA VAL A 144 13.65 12.13 -6.75
C VAL A 144 14.26 10.77 -6.44
N LEU A 145 13.77 10.06 -5.43
CA LEU A 145 14.20 8.68 -5.13
C LEU A 145 13.96 7.74 -6.31
N GLY A 146 12.84 7.89 -7.01
CA GLY A 146 12.52 7.13 -8.22
C GLY A 146 13.52 7.36 -9.35
N VAL A 147 13.91 8.62 -9.59
CA VAL A 147 14.94 8.97 -10.58
C VAL A 147 16.29 8.35 -10.22
N PHE A 148 16.72 8.46 -8.95
CA PHE A 148 17.96 7.83 -8.49
C PHE A 148 17.92 6.29 -8.60
N GLY A 149 16.80 5.67 -8.24
CA GLY A 149 16.60 4.23 -8.39
C GLY A 149 16.71 3.79 -9.85
N TYR A 150 16.11 4.55 -10.77
CA TYR A 150 16.21 4.28 -12.21
C TYR A 150 17.66 4.37 -12.73
N ILE A 151 18.39 5.43 -12.38
CA ILE A 151 19.80 5.58 -12.79
C ILE A 151 20.63 4.41 -12.26
N SER A 152 20.46 4.07 -10.98
CA SER A 152 21.19 2.96 -10.34
C SER A 152 20.91 1.63 -11.03
N MET A 153 19.65 1.41 -11.44
CA MET A 153 19.23 0.23 -12.17
C MET A 153 19.86 0.17 -13.57
N GLN A 154 19.87 1.27 -14.32
CA GLN A 154 20.50 1.31 -15.65
C GLN A 154 22.00 0.99 -15.58
N VAL A 155 22.69 1.51 -14.56
CA VAL A 155 24.12 1.25 -14.34
C VAL A 155 24.38 -0.23 -14.03
N ALA A 156 23.50 -0.89 -13.29
CA ALA A 156 23.77 -2.23 -12.79
C ALA A 156 23.35 -3.37 -13.72
N ILE A 157 22.38 -3.15 -14.60
CA ILE A 157 21.84 -4.24 -15.44
C ILE A 157 22.40 -4.20 -16.87
N GLU A 158 23.20 -3.19 -17.26
CA GLU A 158 23.81 -3.04 -18.61
C GLU A 158 22.85 -3.36 -19.80
N THR A 159 21.54 -3.31 -19.58
CA THR A 159 20.55 -3.89 -20.49
C THR A 159 19.61 -2.84 -21.03
N SER A 160 19.58 -2.75 -22.35
CA SER A 160 18.58 -2.09 -23.17
C SER A 160 17.23 -2.83 -23.13
N GLY A 161 16.70 -3.10 -21.94
CA GLY A 161 15.38 -3.70 -21.77
C GLY A 161 14.28 -2.67 -22.05
N GLY A 162 13.56 -2.81 -23.16
CA GLY A 162 12.60 -1.80 -23.65
C GLY A 162 11.49 -1.40 -22.66
N ASN A 163 11.17 -2.25 -21.67
CA ASN A 163 10.08 -2.04 -20.71
C ASN A 163 10.53 -1.67 -19.29
N VAL A 164 11.84 -1.54 -19.05
CA VAL A 164 12.40 -1.25 -17.71
C VAL A 164 11.86 0.06 -17.12
N ILE A 165 11.67 1.08 -17.97
CA ILE A 165 11.08 2.37 -17.56
C ILE A 165 9.64 2.20 -17.07
N VAL A 166 8.84 1.40 -17.79
CA VAL A 166 7.44 1.15 -17.43
C VAL A 166 7.36 0.43 -16.09
N PHE A 167 8.19 -0.59 -15.88
CA PHE A 167 8.18 -1.35 -14.62
C PHE A 167 8.66 -0.52 -13.44
N GLY A 168 9.70 0.29 -13.63
CA GLY A 168 10.16 1.25 -12.63
C GLY A 168 9.09 2.30 -12.28
N PHE A 169 8.36 2.81 -13.28
CA PHE A 169 7.29 3.78 -13.05
C PHE A 169 6.10 3.18 -12.29
N MET A 170 5.66 1.97 -12.66
CA MET A 170 4.58 1.28 -11.93
C MET A 170 5.00 0.96 -10.49
N HIS A 171 6.24 0.49 -10.30
CA HIS A 171 6.81 0.25 -8.98
C HIS A 171 6.87 1.53 -8.15
N LEU A 172 7.25 2.66 -8.73
CA LEU A 172 7.30 3.95 -8.05
C LEU A 172 5.91 4.38 -7.53
N ILE A 173 4.87 4.20 -8.35
CA ILE A 173 3.48 4.47 -7.94
C ILE A 173 3.07 3.53 -6.79
N GLY A 174 3.34 2.24 -6.92
CA GLY A 174 3.05 1.26 -5.87
C GLY A 174 3.79 1.57 -4.56
N TYR A 175 5.06 1.98 -4.67
CA TYR A 175 5.89 2.39 -3.55
C TYR A 175 5.36 3.64 -2.86
N TYR A 176 4.94 4.65 -3.62
CA TYR A 176 4.32 5.86 -3.09
C TYR A 176 3.09 5.53 -2.25
N ILE A 177 2.20 4.70 -2.80
CA ILE A 177 0.97 4.29 -2.14
C ILE A 177 1.27 3.44 -0.90
N PHE A 178 2.25 2.54 -0.97
CA PHE A 178 2.66 1.73 0.16
C PHE A 178 3.26 2.54 1.29
N ALA A 179 4.06 3.56 0.98
CA ALA A 179 4.74 4.36 1.99
C ALA A 179 3.76 5.19 2.86
N ILE A 180 2.55 5.49 2.35
CA ILE A 180 1.46 6.10 3.12
C ILE A 180 0.51 5.07 3.77
N SER A 181 0.56 3.80 3.36
CA SER A 181 -0.35 2.75 3.83
C SER A 181 -0.39 2.52 5.35
N PRO A 182 0.68 2.75 6.15
CA PRO A 182 0.60 2.58 7.61
C PRO A 182 -0.40 3.51 8.31
N VAL A 183 -0.81 4.59 7.67
CA VAL A 183 -1.87 5.50 8.15
C VAL A 183 -3.19 4.75 8.33
N SER A 184 -3.48 3.76 7.47
CA SER A 184 -4.67 2.93 7.56
C SER A 184 -4.65 1.94 8.74
N LEU A 185 -3.57 1.89 9.54
CA LEU A 185 -3.48 1.05 10.74
C LEU A 185 -3.72 1.85 12.04
N ILE A 186 -4.08 3.12 11.94
CA ILE A 186 -4.40 3.96 13.11
C ILE A 186 -5.75 3.54 13.70
N ASN A 187 -5.82 3.51 15.03
CA ASN A 187 -7.07 3.22 15.73
C ASN A 187 -8.11 4.32 15.42
N PRO A 188 -9.35 3.97 15.04
CA PRO A 188 -10.41 4.94 14.75
C PRO A 188 -10.61 6.00 15.85
N LYS A 189 -10.56 5.60 17.13
CA LYS A 189 -10.69 6.53 18.26
C LYS A 189 -9.58 7.58 18.25
N ARG A 190 -8.35 7.13 18.00
CA ARG A 190 -7.18 7.99 17.94
C ARG A 190 -7.24 8.92 16.72
N ALA A 191 -7.70 8.43 15.58
CA ALA A 191 -7.89 9.26 14.38
C ALA A 191 -8.93 10.37 14.62
N LEU A 192 -10.00 10.09 15.37
CA LEU A 192 -11.01 11.07 15.77
C LEU A 192 -10.43 12.11 16.72
N GLU A 193 -9.69 11.69 17.76
CA GLU A 193 -9.01 12.59 18.70
C GLU A 193 -8.06 13.57 17.99
N MET A 194 -7.42 13.12 16.91
CA MET A 194 -6.51 13.94 16.10
C MET A 194 -7.22 14.84 15.09
N GLY A 195 -8.55 14.79 14.99
CA GLY A 195 -9.33 15.52 13.99
C GLY A 195 -9.14 15.03 12.55
N ALA A 196 -8.53 13.86 12.36
CA ALA A 196 -8.29 13.28 11.04
C ALA A 196 -9.55 12.66 10.41
N ILE A 197 -10.55 12.32 11.24
CA ILE A 197 -11.89 11.88 10.82
C ILE A 197 -12.95 12.67 11.59
N SER A 198 -14.15 12.82 11.01
CA SER A 198 -15.26 13.54 11.65
C SER A 198 -16.03 12.65 12.63
N GLN A 199 -16.66 13.25 13.64
CA GLN A 199 -17.54 12.55 14.59
C GLN A 199 -18.66 11.77 13.86
N ARG A 200 -19.29 12.41 12.86
CA ARG A 200 -20.33 11.78 12.04
C ARG A 200 -19.82 10.51 11.34
N HIS A 201 -18.59 10.52 10.82
CA HIS A 201 -17.98 9.35 10.20
C HIS A 201 -17.61 8.28 11.23
N TYR A 202 -17.21 8.68 12.44
CA TYR A 202 -16.96 7.73 13.52
C TYR A 202 -18.26 7.02 13.96
N ASP A 203 -19.35 7.77 14.18
CA ASP A 203 -20.63 7.26 14.66
C ASP A 203 -21.37 6.38 13.63
N GLU A 204 -21.12 6.54 12.33
CA GLU A 204 -21.75 5.72 11.28
C GLU A 204 -21.27 4.26 11.30
N TYR A 205 -20.08 4.01 11.82
CA TYR A 205 -19.39 2.72 11.71
C TYR A 205 -18.97 2.10 13.06
N TYR A 206 -19.22 2.78 14.18
CA TYR A 206 -19.04 2.30 15.56
C TYR A 206 -20.40 2.11 16.26
#